data_AF-A0A497B8R3-F1
#
_entry.id   AF-A0A497B8R3-F1
#
_cell.length_a   1.000
_cell.length_b   1.000
_cell.length_c   1.000
_cell.angle_alpha   90.00
_cell.angle_beta   90.00
_cell.angle_gamma   90.00
#
_symmetry.space_group_name_H-M   'P 1'
#
loop_
_entity.id
_entity.type
_entity.pdbx_description
1 polymer ?
#
loop_
_entity_poly.entity_id
_entity_poly.type
_entity_poly.pdbx_seq_one_letter_code
_entity_poly.pdbx_strand_id
1 'polypeptide(L)'
;MVANKVMNNMERKRLKEEAISAARARIIFFKQAFGTESGQKVLKELEQYCQVKIPSFVKTEGQHADPLELAFLDGRKSVYWYIQRLIEMEIPKDG
;
A
#
# COMPACT_ATOMS: atom_id res chain seq x y z
N MET A 1 -0.34 -27.15 24.87
CA MET A 1 1.05 -27.16 24.38
C MET A 1 1.35 -25.80 23.78
N VAL A 2 2.02 -24.93 24.53
CA VAL A 2 2.31 -23.55 24.12
C VAL A 2 3.57 -23.59 23.25
N ALA A 3 3.39 -23.48 21.93
CA ALA A 3 4.48 -23.43 20.96
C ALA A 3 5.23 -22.09 21.01
N ASN A 4 5.74 -21.70 22.19
CA ASN A 4 6.69 -20.59 22.30
C ASN A 4 8.08 -21.11 21.99
N LYS A 5 8.31 -21.31 20.70
CA LYS A 5 9.61 -21.65 20.13
C LYS A 5 10.51 -20.42 20.31
N VAL A 6 11.44 -20.50 21.26
CA VAL A 6 12.49 -19.52 21.47
C VAL A 6 13.33 -19.47 20.19
N MET A 7 12.99 -18.57 19.26
CA MET A 7 13.83 -18.31 18.09
C MET A 7 15.20 -17.86 18.58
N ASN A 8 16.26 -18.53 18.13
CA ASN A 8 17.61 -18.15 18.50
C ASN A 8 18.00 -16.81 17.83
N ASN A 9 19.01 -16.12 18.37
CA ASN A 9 19.39 -14.79 17.89
C ASN A 9 19.81 -14.77 16.40
N MET A 10 20.32 -15.88 15.87
CA MET A 10 20.72 -15.99 14.46
C MET A 10 19.50 -16.08 13.53
N GLU A 11 18.48 -16.87 13.90
CA GLU A 11 17.22 -16.95 13.15
C GLU A 11 16.49 -15.61 13.13
N ARG A 12 16.45 -14.90 14.27
CA ARG A 12 15.86 -13.55 14.34
C ARG A 12 16.61 -12.56 13.45
N LYS A 13 17.94 -12.63 13.42
CA LYS A 13 18.78 -11.78 12.56
C LYS A 13 18.49 -12.07 11.08
N ARG A 14 18.48 -13.35 10.70
CA ARG A 14 18.17 -13.78 9.34
C ARG A 14 16.77 -13.34 8.87
N LEU A 15 15.74 -13.54 9.69
CA LEU A 15 14.37 -13.12 9.35
C LEU A 15 14.27 -11.60 9.17
N LYS A 16 15.01 -10.81 9.96
CA LYS A 16 15.09 -9.36 9.77
C LYS A 16 15.76 -8.99 8.46
N GLU A 17 16.88 -9.63 8.13
CA GLU A 17 17.60 -9.40 6.87
C GLU A 17 16.74 -9.77 5.65
N GLU A 18 16.04 -10.91 5.70
CA GLU A 18 15.11 -11.35 4.65
C GLU A 18 13.95 -10.34 4.49
N ALA A 19 13.38 -9.85 5.59
CA ALA A 19 12.31 -8.84 5.56
C ALA A 19 12.79 -7.50 4.97
N ILE A 20 14.00 -7.05 5.33
CA ILE A 20 14.62 -5.83 4.79
C ILE A 20 14.88 -5.99 3.29
N SER A 21 15.44 -7.12 2.88
CA SER A 21 15.69 -7.44 1.46
C SER A 21 14.38 -7.42 0.65
N ALA A 22 13.33 -8.07 1.15
CA ALA A 22 12.02 -8.07 0.51
C ALA A 22 11.40 -6.66 0.43
N ALA A 23 11.56 -5.84 1.48
CA ALA A 23 11.09 -4.45 1.46
C ALA A 23 11.82 -3.61 0.41
N ARG A 24 13.15 -3.76 0.29
CA ARG A 24 13.95 -3.11 -0.74
C ARG A 24 13.49 -3.50 -2.15
N ALA A 25 13.33 -4.80 -2.40
CA ALA A 25 12.89 -5.30 -3.70
C ALA A 25 11.54 -4.69 -4.10
N ARG A 26 10.59 -4.59 -3.16
CA ARG A 26 9.31 -3.92 -3.39
C ARG A 26 9.50 -2.44 -3.74
N ILE A 27 10.25 -1.68 -2.94
CA ILE A 27 10.49 -0.25 -3.21
C ILE A 27 11.09 -0.04 -4.61
N ILE A 28 12.10 -0.82 -4.98
CA ILE A 28 12.75 -0.73 -6.29
C ILE A 28 11.74 -1.01 -7.41
N PHE A 29 10.97 -2.10 -7.29
CA PHE A 29 9.96 -2.48 -8.28
C PHE A 29 8.93 -1.36 -8.50
N PHE A 30 8.38 -0.80 -7.42
CA PHE A 30 7.38 0.27 -7.51
C PHE A 30 7.99 1.56 -8.10
N LYS A 31 9.20 1.94 -7.68
CA LYS A 31 9.91 3.09 -8.26
C LYS A 31 10.16 2.92 -9.76
N GLN A 32 10.54 1.72 -10.21
CA GLN A 32 10.76 1.44 -11.63
C GLN A 32 9.45 1.49 -12.42
N ALA A 33 8.39 0.82 -11.93
CA ALA A 33 7.10 0.78 -12.60
C ALA A 33 6.49 2.20 -12.74
N PHE A 34 6.46 2.94 -11.63
CA PHE A 34 5.83 4.27 -11.54
C PHE A 34 6.77 5.44 -11.87
N GLY A 35 8.05 5.18 -12.14
CA GLY A 35 9.00 6.17 -12.65
C GLY A 35 8.89 6.42 -14.15
N THR A 36 8.17 5.55 -14.89
CA THR A 36 7.89 5.74 -16.32
C THR A 36 6.74 6.73 -16.55
N GLU A 37 6.66 7.33 -17.74
CA GLU A 37 5.54 8.21 -18.11
C GLU A 37 4.17 7.52 -17.96
N SER A 38 4.07 6.27 -18.42
CA SER A 38 2.84 5.48 -18.29
C SER A 38 2.49 5.20 -16.82
N GLY A 39 3.49 4.86 -16.01
CA GLY A 39 3.31 4.65 -14.57
C GLY A 39 2.85 5.92 -13.85
N GLN A 40 3.47 7.07 -14.15
CA GLN A 40 3.06 8.36 -13.58
C GLN A 40 1.62 8.72 -14.00
N LYS A 41 1.22 8.43 -15.24
CA LYS A 41 -0.15 8.63 -15.70
C LYS A 41 -1.16 7.80 -14.89
N VAL A 42 -0.86 6.51 -14.68
CA VAL A 42 -1.70 5.63 -13.85
C VAL A 42 -1.79 6.14 -12.41
N LEU A 43 -0.68 6.60 -11.83
CA LEU A 43 -0.69 7.15 -10.47
C LEU A 43 -1.57 8.40 -10.35
N LYS A 44 -1.51 9.28 -11.36
CA LYS A 44 -2.34 10.48 -11.43
C LYS A 44 -3.83 10.15 -11.63
N GLU A 45 -4.15 9.17 -12.47
CA GLU A 45 -5.52 8.70 -12.62
C GLU A 45 -6.05 8.12 -11.30
N LEU A 46 -5.24 7.32 -10.60
CA LEU A 46 -5.59 6.75 -9.30
C LEU A 46 -5.81 7.84 -8.23
N GLU A 47 -4.96 8.88 -8.22
CA GLU A 47 -5.14 10.05 -7.37
C GLU A 47 -6.47 10.75 -7.64
N GLN A 48 -6.79 11.02 -8.91
CA GLN A 48 -8.05 11.64 -9.31
C GLN A 48 -9.23 10.80 -8.81
N TYR A 49 -9.20 9.48 -9.02
CA TYR A 49 -10.23 8.59 -8.52
C TYR A 49 -10.42 8.60 -7.00
N CYS A 50 -9.35 8.87 -6.23
CA CYS A 50 -9.44 9.00 -4.78
C CYS A 50 -10.10 10.33 -4.35
N GLN A 51 -10.01 11.37 -5.18
CA GLN A 51 -10.57 12.70 -4.95
C GLN A 51 -11.99 12.85 -5.50
N VAL A 52 -12.37 12.05 -6.50
CA VAL A 52 -13.73 12.04 -7.04
C VAL A 52 -14.69 11.56 -5.95
N LYS A 53 -15.59 12.46 -5.53
CA LYS A 53 -16.80 12.08 -4.80
C LYS A 53 -17.67 11.28 -5.77
N ILE A 54 -17.51 9.96 -5.79
CA ILE A 54 -18.35 9.10 -6.61
C ILE A 54 -19.80 9.34 -6.14
N PRO A 55 -20.72 9.72 -7.06
CA PRO A 55 -22.14 9.81 -6.74
C PRO A 55 -22.52 8.45 -6.19
N SER A 56 -22.97 8.42 -4.93
CA SER A 56 -22.99 7.14 -4.25
C SER A 56 -23.92 6.18 -4.98
N PHE A 57 -23.54 4.92 -5.13
CA PHE A 57 -24.33 3.95 -5.89
C PHE A 57 -25.75 3.79 -5.32
N VAL A 58 -25.96 4.16 -4.05
CA VAL A 58 -27.26 4.14 -3.36
C VAL A 58 -27.41 5.40 -2.49
N LYS A 59 -27.83 6.53 -3.09
CA LYS A 59 -28.43 7.64 -2.33
C LYS A 59 -29.77 8.01 -2.96
N THR A 60 -30.83 7.39 -2.47
CA THR A 60 -32.13 8.05 -2.40
C THR A 60 -32.12 9.01 -1.21
N GLU A 61 -32.78 10.16 -1.35
CA GLU A 61 -32.83 11.20 -0.31
C GLU A 61 -33.20 10.61 1.05
N GLY A 62 -32.38 10.90 2.08
CA GLY A 62 -32.60 10.45 3.45
C GLY A 62 -31.88 9.17 3.90
N GLN A 63 -31.09 8.51 3.04
CA GLN A 63 -30.31 7.32 3.43
C GLN A 63 -28.84 7.62 3.76
N HIS A 64 -28.33 6.98 4.81
CA HIS A 64 -26.90 6.95 5.14
C HIS A 64 -26.12 6.24 4.03
N ALA A 65 -24.90 6.70 3.75
CA ALA A 65 -24.03 6.06 2.76
C ALA A 65 -23.81 4.57 3.10
N ASP A 66 -23.84 3.69 2.10
CA ASP A 66 -23.63 2.26 2.26
C ASP A 66 -22.24 1.99 2.90
N PRO A 67 -22.16 1.28 4.05
CA PRO A 67 -20.89 0.92 4.66
C PRO A 67 -19.92 0.18 3.73
N LEU A 68 -20.42 -0.65 2.80
CA LEU A 68 -19.58 -1.36 1.83
C LEU A 68 -18.97 -0.41 0.80
N GLU A 69 -19.73 0.58 0.36
CA GLU A 69 -19.24 1.62 -0.53
C GLU A 69 -18.16 2.48 0.14
N LEU A 70 -18.38 2.87 1.40
CA LEU A 70 -17.38 3.59 2.19
C LEU A 70 -16.09 2.77 2.34
N ALA A 71 -16.21 1.48 2.68
CA ALA A 71 -15.07 0.58 2.81
C ALA A 71 -14.31 0.41 1.48
N PHE A 72 -15.03 0.31 0.36
CA PHE A 72 -14.41 0.24 -0.97
C PHE A 72 -13.63 1.51 -1.32
N LEU A 73 -14.22 2.69 -1.08
CA LEU A 73 -13.58 3.98 -1.31
C LEU A 73 -12.32 4.17 -0.45
N ASP A 74 -12.38 3.79 0.82
CA ASP A 74 -11.23 3.86 1.73
C ASP A 74 -10.14 2.84 1.38
N GLY A 75 -10.53 1.64 0.91
CA GLY A 75 -9.60 0.65 0.38
C GLY A 75 -8.79 1.20 -0.81
N ARG A 76 -9.46 1.87 -1.75
CA ARG A 76 -8.80 2.50 -2.91
C ARG A 76 -7.80 3.58 -2.50
N LYS A 77 -8.20 4.48 -1.59
CA LYS A 77 -7.31 5.51 -1.05
C LYS A 77 -6.09 4.88 -0.38
N SER A 78 -6.30 3.82 0.39
CA SER A 78 -5.22 3.10 1.07
C SER A 78 -4.20 2.53 0.08
N VAL A 79 -4.65 1.97 -1.04
CA VAL A 79 -3.76 1.47 -2.10
C VAL A 79 -2.95 2.61 -2.72
N TYR A 80 -3.57 3.73 -3.07
CA TYR A 80 -2.88 4.90 -3.62
C TYR A 80 -1.77 5.38 -2.68
N TRP A 81 -2.12 5.63 -1.41
CA TRP A 81 -1.16 6.11 -0.41
C TRP A 81 -0.03 5.12 -0.15
N TYR A 82 -0.33 3.83 -0.18
CA TYR A 82 0.68 2.79 -0.04
C TYR A 82 1.70 2.82 -1.19
N ILE A 83 1.22 2.91 -2.44
CA ILE A 83 2.08 3.01 -3.63
C ILE A 83 2.93 4.29 -3.57
N GLN A 84 2.30 5.43 -3.33
CA GLN A 84 2.99 6.72 -3.27
C GLN A 84 4.08 6.71 -2.19
N ARG A 85 3.75 6.19 -0.99
CA ARG A 85 4.74 6.06 0.09
C ARG A 85 5.92 5.18 -0.31
N LEU A 86 5.72 4.07 -1.02
CA LEU A 86 6.83 3.23 -1.47
C LEU A 86 7.72 3.94 -2.50
N ILE A 87 7.13 4.76 -3.37
CA ILE A 87 7.86 5.56 -4.36
C ILE A 87 8.67 6.67 -3.68
N GLU A 88 8.14 7.29 -2.63
CA GLU A 88 8.82 8.36 -1.89
C GLU A 88 9.84 7.84 -0.88
N MET A 89 9.73 6.57 -0.46
CA MET A 89 10.60 5.99 0.55
C MET A 89 12.05 5.87 0.07
N GLU A 90 13.00 6.27 0.91
CA GLU A 90 14.42 5.99 0.68
C GLU A 90 14.69 4.49 0.79
N ILE A 91 15.55 3.97 -0.08
CA ILE A 91 15.97 2.57 0.00
C ILE A 91 16.82 2.44 1.28
N PRO A 92 16.41 1.60 2.26
CA PRO A 92 17.19 1.44 3.48
C PRO A 92 18.62 1.05 3.11
N LYS A 93 19.64 1.79 3.56
CA LYS A 93 21.05 1.36 3.47
C LYS A 93 21.30 0.31 4.56
N ASP A 94 22.21 -0.63 4.31
CA ASP A 94 22.44 -1.78 5.19
C ASP A 94 22.64 -1.36 6.65
N GLY A 95 22.06 -2.14 7.57
CA GLY A 95 22.30 -2.06 9.00
C GLY A 95 23.42 -3.00 9.41
#